data_AF-A0A971MY80-F1
#
_entry.id   AF-A0A971MY80-F1
#
_cell.length_a   1.000
_cell.length_b   1.000
_cell.length_c   1.000
_cell.angle_alpha   90.00
_cell.angle_beta   90.00
_cell.angle_gamma   90.00
#
_symmetry.space_group_name_H-M   'P 1'
#
loop_
_entity.id
_entity.type
_entity.pdbx_description
1 polymer ?
#
loop_
_entity_poly.entity_id
_entity_poly.type
_entity_poly.pdbx_seq_one_letter_code
_entity_poly.pdbx_strand_id
1 'polypeptide(L)'
;MLIIIVFILGIVITGCKDLSSFDLSGQVELGGKDNGSPYLEIYSYDQSGVNFLNRLLGYVSMDTLFSKLEFKKDFYINQNNYTVIVKFKGVSMYNLNYLKIFDSNGKEVPFTIVKEEDNSHSGGIGFDLNKDTDPQFLSGYGLILLIDPDSKIECLLKTRYSIKCWPKNVNEEGKGTAASISLSTQTSIGNRYYLHGIRNPSPKETLKINVLDWNIDGVFNDEDMVQIYYGKNHLFPLNKKFKLGSGDKQKEYVMNLKQDDEEGNKYILNINKTQ
;
A
#
# COMPACT_ATOMS: atom_id res chain seq x y z
N MET A 1 -18.79 -23.75 55.78
CA MET A 1 -19.47 -22.70 55.01
C MET A 1 -18.45 -22.12 54.05
N LEU A 2 -18.64 -22.35 52.75
CA LEU A 2 -17.64 -22.20 51.69
C LEU A 2 -17.52 -20.72 51.30
N ILE A 3 -16.33 -20.13 51.39
CA ILE A 3 -16.04 -18.77 50.91
C ILE A 3 -15.76 -18.87 49.41
N ILE A 4 -16.71 -18.43 48.58
CA ILE A 4 -16.51 -18.28 47.15
C ILE A 4 -15.86 -16.91 46.92
N ILE A 5 -14.54 -16.91 46.75
CA ILE A 5 -13.80 -15.76 46.21
C ILE A 5 -14.11 -15.71 44.72
N VAL A 6 -14.99 -14.80 44.32
CA VAL A 6 -15.22 -14.45 42.93
C VAL A 6 -14.01 -13.64 42.46
N PHE A 7 -13.03 -14.32 41.86
CA PHE A 7 -12.01 -13.70 41.04
C PHE A 7 -12.69 -13.11 39.80
N ILE A 8 -13.07 -11.83 39.87
CA ILE A 8 -13.36 -11.05 38.66
C ILE A 8 -12.00 -10.89 37.96
N LEU A 9 -11.71 -11.81 37.04
CA LEU A 9 -10.70 -11.63 36.02
C LEU A 9 -11.03 -10.34 35.29
N GLY A 10 -10.33 -9.27 35.66
CA GLY A 10 -10.26 -8.05 34.89
C GLY A 10 -9.66 -8.38 33.54
N ILE A 11 -10.53 -8.69 32.58
CA ILE A 11 -10.21 -8.60 31.17
C ILE A 11 -9.89 -7.12 30.95
N VAL A 12 -8.59 -6.78 31.03
CA VAL A 12 -8.10 -5.53 30.48
C VAL A 12 -8.37 -5.63 29.00
N ILE A 13 -9.51 -5.07 28.60
CA ILE A 13 -9.75 -4.65 27.23
C ILE A 13 -8.61 -3.68 26.97
N THR A 14 -7.53 -4.17 26.36
CA THR A 14 -6.53 -3.35 25.71
C THR A 14 -7.26 -2.71 24.55
N GLY A 15 -8.05 -1.69 24.87
CA GLY A 15 -8.71 -0.85 23.89
C GLY A 15 -7.62 -0.45 22.92
N CYS A 16 -7.82 -0.72 21.63
CA CYS A 16 -7.00 -0.16 20.58
C CYS A 16 -6.94 1.34 20.85
N LYS A 17 -5.83 1.81 21.43
CA LYS A 17 -5.63 3.21 21.68
C LYS A 17 -5.65 3.86 20.32
N ASP A 18 -6.53 4.82 20.14
CA ASP A 18 -6.56 5.63 18.94
C ASP A 18 -5.55 6.77 19.09
N LEU A 19 -4.99 7.24 17.98
CA LEU A 19 -4.02 8.33 17.97
C LEU A 19 -4.58 9.61 18.64
N SER A 20 -5.91 9.78 18.61
CA SER A 20 -6.64 10.87 19.28
C SER A 20 -6.50 10.89 20.81
N SER A 21 -6.08 9.77 21.41
CA SER A 21 -5.86 9.68 22.87
C SER A 21 -4.61 10.45 23.34
N PHE A 22 -3.70 10.77 22.43
CA PHE A 22 -2.47 11.51 22.75
C PHE A 22 -2.63 13.02 22.56
N ASP A 23 -1.72 13.78 23.17
CA ASP A 23 -1.41 15.12 22.69
C ASP A 23 -0.23 15.05 21.71
N LEU A 24 -0.51 15.38 20.45
CA LEU A 24 0.51 15.39 19.40
C LEU A 24 1.37 16.66 19.42
N SER A 25 1.06 17.66 20.28
CA SER A 25 1.69 19.00 20.24
C SER A 25 3.16 19.02 20.66
N GLY A 26 4.06 19.50 19.82
CA GLY A 26 5.49 19.70 20.13
C GLY A 26 6.36 19.58 18.87
N GLN A 27 7.67 19.48 19.07
CA GLN A 27 8.65 19.47 17.98
C GLN A 27 9.20 18.08 17.72
N VAL A 28 9.52 17.81 16.45
CA VAL A 28 10.12 16.56 16.00
C VAL A 28 11.23 16.91 15.02
N GLU A 29 12.45 16.53 15.38
CA GLU A 29 13.59 16.58 14.47
C GLU A 29 13.43 15.47 13.42
N LEU A 30 13.60 15.85 12.17
CA LEU A 30 13.50 14.96 11.03
C LEU A 30 14.83 14.97 10.27
N GLY A 31 15.29 13.77 9.90
CA GLY A 31 16.42 13.59 9.00
C GLY A 31 16.00 12.86 7.72
N GLY A 32 16.71 13.13 6.64
CA GLY A 32 16.52 12.46 5.36
C GLY A 32 16.79 10.95 5.41
N LYS A 33 16.01 10.17 4.64
CA LYS A 33 16.12 8.72 4.48
C LYS A 33 15.86 8.31 3.04
N ASP A 34 16.69 7.40 2.50
CA ASP A 34 16.62 6.91 1.10
C ASP A 34 16.10 5.47 0.96
N ASN A 35 15.29 5.03 1.91
CA ASN A 35 14.69 3.69 1.93
C ASN A 35 13.17 3.77 2.05
N GLY A 36 12.58 4.79 1.41
CA GLY A 36 11.15 5.04 1.37
C GLY A 36 10.35 3.89 0.78
N SER A 37 9.05 4.11 0.63
CA SER A 37 8.13 3.09 0.13
C SER A 37 7.03 3.72 -0.71
N PRO A 38 6.43 2.98 -1.66
CA PRO A 38 5.33 3.50 -2.44
C PRO A 38 4.06 3.70 -1.59
N TYR A 39 3.45 4.88 -1.70
CA TYR A 39 2.28 5.30 -0.90
C TYR A 39 1.11 5.83 -1.74
N LEU A 40 1.36 6.37 -2.93
CA LEU A 40 0.34 6.92 -3.81
C LEU A 40 -0.20 5.81 -4.73
N GLU A 41 -1.49 5.52 -4.66
CA GLU A 41 -2.12 4.53 -5.53
C GLU A 41 -2.28 5.08 -6.95
N ILE A 42 -1.75 4.35 -7.94
CA ILE A 42 -1.96 4.63 -9.37
C ILE A 42 -3.17 3.83 -9.87
N TYR A 43 -3.24 2.56 -9.48
CA TYR A 43 -4.30 1.66 -9.89
C TYR A 43 -4.59 0.63 -8.81
N SER A 44 -5.87 0.32 -8.64
CA SER A 44 -6.32 -0.81 -7.85
C SER A 44 -7.54 -1.42 -8.50
N TYR A 45 -7.54 -2.75 -8.54
CA TYR A 45 -8.64 -3.56 -8.98
C TYR A 45 -8.73 -4.77 -8.06
N ASP A 46 -9.93 -5.02 -7.54
CA ASP A 46 -10.27 -6.21 -6.77
C ASP A 46 -11.63 -6.68 -7.23
N GLN A 47 -11.69 -7.93 -7.68
CA GLN A 47 -12.93 -8.62 -7.98
C GLN A 47 -12.93 -9.95 -7.25
N SER A 48 -13.81 -10.08 -6.26
CA SER A 48 -13.96 -11.28 -5.46
C SER A 48 -15.30 -11.96 -5.70
N GLY A 49 -15.33 -13.29 -5.64
CA GLY A 49 -16.57 -14.08 -5.73
C GLY A 49 -17.16 -14.12 -7.13
N VAL A 50 -16.34 -14.01 -8.18
CA VAL A 50 -16.82 -14.23 -9.54
C VAL A 50 -17.23 -15.70 -9.66
N ASN A 51 -18.54 -15.95 -9.63
CA ASN A 51 -19.12 -17.19 -10.12
C ASN A 51 -18.92 -17.18 -11.64
N PHE A 52 -17.72 -17.57 -12.07
CA PHE A 52 -17.25 -17.44 -13.45
C PHE A 52 -18.05 -18.40 -14.33
N LEU A 53 -19.24 -17.96 -14.72
CA LEU A 53 -20.18 -18.57 -15.66
C LEU A 53 -20.55 -20.05 -15.34
N ASN A 54 -21.81 -20.19 -14.94
CA ASN A 54 -22.59 -21.43 -14.94
C ASN A 54 -22.08 -22.55 -15.88
N ARG A 55 -21.76 -23.68 -15.23
CA ARG A 55 -22.13 -25.06 -15.58
C ARG A 55 -21.45 -25.84 -16.70
N LEU A 56 -20.68 -25.30 -17.64
CA LEU A 56 -20.19 -26.15 -18.76
C LEU A 56 -18.71 -26.48 -18.82
N LEU A 57 -17.80 -25.68 -18.25
CA LEU A 57 -16.36 -25.95 -18.36
C LEU A 57 -15.69 -25.88 -17.00
N GLY A 58 -15.17 -27.01 -16.54
CA GLY A 58 -14.45 -27.16 -15.28
C GLY A 58 -13.04 -26.55 -15.27
N TYR A 59 -12.74 -25.65 -16.21
CA TYR A 59 -11.40 -25.14 -16.42
C TYR A 59 -11.45 -23.68 -16.85
N VAL A 60 -10.56 -22.87 -16.28
CA VAL A 60 -10.39 -21.46 -16.66
C VAL A 60 -8.94 -21.21 -17.05
N SER A 61 -8.74 -20.69 -18.26
CA SER A 61 -7.41 -20.38 -18.79
C SER A 61 -6.76 -19.19 -18.06
N MET A 62 -5.44 -19.23 -17.90
CA MET A 62 -4.67 -18.13 -17.32
C MET A 62 -4.80 -16.84 -18.13
N ASP A 63 -4.75 -16.92 -19.45
CA ASP A 63 -4.86 -15.74 -20.33
C ASP A 63 -6.15 -14.96 -20.10
N THR A 64 -7.27 -15.67 -19.87
CA THR A 64 -8.55 -15.03 -19.55
C THR A 64 -8.48 -14.27 -18.22
N LEU A 65 -7.83 -14.85 -17.22
CA LEU A 65 -7.72 -14.23 -15.90
C LEU A 65 -6.74 -13.05 -15.91
N PHE A 66 -5.59 -13.21 -16.57
CA PHE A 66 -4.62 -12.12 -16.72
C PHE A 66 -5.17 -10.94 -17.50
N SER A 67 -5.93 -11.17 -18.58
CA SER A 67 -6.54 -10.09 -19.35
C SER A 67 -7.40 -9.13 -18.50
N LYS A 68 -7.98 -9.63 -17.40
CA LYS A 68 -8.75 -8.82 -16.45
C LYS A 68 -7.89 -8.00 -15.49
N LEU A 69 -6.64 -8.41 -15.30
CA LEU A 69 -5.65 -7.74 -14.46
C LEU A 69 -4.80 -6.74 -15.26
N GLU A 70 -4.88 -6.73 -16.59
CA GLU A 70 -4.18 -5.77 -17.42
C GLU A 70 -4.76 -4.37 -17.26
N PHE A 71 -3.88 -3.36 -17.26
CA PHE A 71 -4.31 -1.97 -17.21
C PHE A 71 -3.28 -1.04 -17.85
N LYS A 72 -3.74 0.17 -18.16
CA LYS A 72 -2.94 1.31 -18.59
C LYS A 72 -3.38 2.53 -17.77
N LYS A 73 -2.44 3.16 -17.06
CA LYS A 73 -2.72 4.34 -16.23
C LYS A 73 -1.58 5.34 -16.30
N ASP A 74 -1.96 6.60 -16.23
CA ASP A 74 -1.02 7.72 -16.19
C ASP A 74 -0.73 8.11 -14.74
N PHE A 75 0.48 8.60 -14.50
CA PHE A 75 0.94 9.12 -13.22
C PHE A 75 1.98 10.21 -13.46
N TYR A 76 2.24 11.02 -12.45
CA TYR A 76 3.15 12.16 -12.54
C TYR A 76 4.34 11.96 -11.60
N ILE A 77 5.51 12.36 -12.07
CA ILE A 77 6.68 12.63 -11.24
C ILE A 77 7.05 14.07 -11.56
N ASN A 78 7.03 14.94 -10.55
CA ASN A 78 7.12 16.38 -10.73
C ASN A 78 6.09 16.84 -11.79
N GLN A 79 6.54 17.53 -12.84
CA GLN A 79 5.69 18.01 -13.94
C GLN A 79 5.66 17.02 -15.13
N ASN A 80 6.37 15.89 -15.04
CA ASN A 80 6.49 14.91 -16.10
C ASN A 80 5.39 13.86 -15.98
N ASN A 81 4.72 13.61 -17.10
CA ASN A 81 3.69 12.57 -17.21
C ASN A 81 4.30 11.26 -17.71
N TYR A 82 3.90 10.17 -17.06
CA TYR A 82 4.30 8.82 -17.39
C TYR A 82 3.06 7.93 -17.51
N THR A 83 3.15 6.93 -18.38
CA THR A 83 2.15 5.87 -18.48
C THR A 83 2.75 4.56 -18.01
N VAL A 84 2.14 3.94 -17.00
CA VAL A 84 2.40 2.55 -16.65
C VAL A 84 1.43 1.63 -17.39
N ILE A 85 1.97 0.57 -17.99
CA ILE A 85 1.22 -0.49 -18.65
C ILE A 85 1.58 -1.81 -17.98
N VAL A 86 0.56 -2.49 -17.47
CA VAL A 86 0.64 -3.89 -17.02
C VAL A 86 -0.09 -4.75 -18.02
N LYS A 87 0.66 -5.60 -18.71
CA LYS A 87 0.16 -6.49 -19.76
C LYS A 87 0.87 -7.83 -19.69
N PHE A 88 0.13 -8.90 -19.44
CA PHE A 88 0.70 -10.24 -19.26
C PHE A 88 0.82 -10.92 -20.63
N LYS A 89 2.00 -11.44 -20.96
CA LYS A 89 2.24 -12.19 -22.21
C LYS A 89 2.61 -13.63 -21.89
N GLY A 90 1.62 -14.51 -21.91
CA GLY A 90 1.83 -15.94 -21.61
C GLY A 90 2.09 -16.19 -20.13
N VAL A 91 2.75 -17.32 -19.82
CA VAL A 91 2.83 -17.85 -18.44
C VAL A 91 4.06 -17.34 -17.68
N SER A 92 5.12 -16.91 -18.35
CA SER A 92 6.33 -16.44 -17.69
C SER A 92 6.18 -14.97 -17.29
N MET A 93 6.13 -14.71 -15.98
CA MET A 93 6.04 -13.37 -15.39
C MET A 93 7.37 -12.91 -14.76
N TYR A 94 8.45 -13.66 -14.99
CA TYR A 94 9.78 -13.36 -14.47
C TYR A 94 10.37 -12.06 -15.03
N ASN A 95 11.21 -11.42 -14.21
CA ASN A 95 11.87 -10.15 -14.50
C ASN A 95 10.88 -9.03 -14.80
N LEU A 96 9.67 -9.10 -14.22
CA LEU A 96 8.60 -8.12 -14.44
C LEU A 96 8.33 -7.81 -15.92
N ASN A 97 8.45 -8.81 -16.80
CA ASN A 97 8.30 -8.65 -18.25
C ASN A 97 6.90 -8.15 -18.69
N TYR A 98 5.93 -8.19 -17.78
CA TYR A 98 4.57 -7.71 -17.96
C TYR A 98 4.41 -6.22 -17.64
N LEU A 99 5.41 -5.57 -17.05
CA LEU A 99 5.39 -4.16 -16.68
C LEU A 99 6.21 -3.33 -17.68
N LYS A 100 5.61 -2.27 -18.20
CA LYS A 100 6.29 -1.26 -19.02
C LYS A 100 5.91 0.14 -18.57
N ILE A 101 6.85 1.06 -18.69
CA ILE A 101 6.66 2.47 -18.36
C ILE A 101 7.07 3.29 -19.57
N PHE A 102 6.25 4.26 -19.95
CA PHE A 102 6.50 5.15 -21.07
C PHE A 102 6.46 6.60 -20.60
N ASP A 103 7.31 7.45 -21.17
CA ASP A 103 7.22 8.89 -21.00
C ASP A 103 6.10 9.49 -21.87
N SER A 104 5.91 10.80 -21.75
CA SER A 104 4.92 11.57 -22.52
C SER A 104 5.13 11.53 -24.04
N ASN A 105 6.34 11.20 -24.51
CA ASN A 105 6.65 11.04 -25.93
C ASN A 105 6.43 9.60 -26.42
N GLY A 106 6.00 8.69 -25.54
CA GLY A 106 5.79 7.27 -25.84
C GLY A 106 7.10 6.46 -25.89
N LYS A 107 8.20 6.99 -25.36
CA LYS A 107 9.47 6.26 -25.25
C LYS A 107 9.47 5.42 -23.97
N GLU A 108 9.88 4.16 -24.08
CA GLU A 108 9.99 3.26 -22.94
C GLU A 108 11.10 3.75 -21.98
N VAL A 109 10.76 3.87 -20.71
CA VAL A 109 11.65 4.35 -19.65
C VAL A 109 12.26 3.15 -18.93
N PRO A 110 13.59 3.04 -18.86
CA PRO A 110 14.24 1.94 -18.16
C PRO A 110 14.02 2.07 -16.65
N PHE A 111 13.97 0.93 -15.97
CA PHE A 111 13.90 0.85 -14.51
C PHE A 111 14.80 -0.26 -13.99
N THR A 112 15.11 -0.19 -12.70
CA THR A 112 15.90 -1.23 -12.00
C THR A 112 14.96 -2.06 -11.13
N ILE A 113 15.02 -3.38 -11.24
CA ILE A 113 14.27 -4.27 -10.34
C ILE A 113 14.98 -4.29 -8.99
N VAL A 114 14.30 -3.81 -7.94
CA VAL A 114 14.80 -3.81 -6.55
C VAL A 114 14.44 -5.13 -5.88
N LYS A 115 13.21 -5.60 -6.10
CA LYS A 115 12.71 -6.85 -5.54
C LYS A 115 11.63 -7.44 -6.43
N GLU A 116 11.66 -8.74 -6.59
CA GLU A 116 10.63 -9.52 -7.28
C GLU A 116 10.32 -10.76 -6.46
N GLU A 117 9.05 -11.09 -6.32
CA GLU A 117 8.59 -12.35 -5.75
C GLU A 117 7.53 -12.94 -6.68
N ASP A 118 7.67 -14.20 -7.02
CA ASP A 118 6.65 -14.97 -7.71
C ASP A 118 6.28 -16.19 -6.86
N ASN A 119 5.01 -16.24 -6.44
CA ASN A 119 4.46 -17.33 -5.65
C ASN A 119 3.50 -18.17 -6.50
N SER A 120 3.86 -18.42 -7.76
CA SER A 120 3.15 -19.34 -8.64
C SER A 120 3.25 -20.78 -8.16
N HIS A 121 2.17 -21.31 -7.58
CA HIS A 121 2.08 -22.74 -7.24
C HIS A 121 1.55 -23.62 -8.37
N SER A 122 1.40 -23.06 -9.58
CA SER A 122 0.97 -23.81 -10.75
C SER A 122 1.75 -23.37 -11.99
N GLY A 123 2.63 -24.25 -12.49
CA GLY A 123 3.20 -24.14 -13.84
C GLY A 123 2.18 -24.48 -14.94
N GLY A 124 0.89 -24.30 -14.65
CA GLY A 124 -0.23 -24.68 -15.52
C GLY A 124 -0.71 -23.51 -16.37
N ILE A 125 -1.25 -23.84 -17.54
CA ILE A 125 -1.89 -22.88 -18.47
C ILE A 125 -3.26 -22.35 -17.97
N GLY A 126 -3.68 -22.73 -16.77
CA GLY A 126 -4.98 -22.38 -16.18
C GLY A 126 -5.31 -23.22 -14.94
N PHE A 127 -6.51 -22.99 -14.40
CA PHE A 127 -7.00 -23.64 -13.19
C PHE A 127 -8.11 -24.64 -13.51
N ASP A 128 -7.97 -25.88 -13.04
CA ASP A 128 -9.03 -26.87 -13.01
C ASP A 128 -9.91 -26.64 -11.76
N LEU A 129 -11.18 -26.30 -11.99
CA LEU A 129 -12.17 -25.97 -10.97
C LEU A 129 -12.98 -27.19 -10.51
N ASN A 130 -12.79 -28.35 -11.15
CA ASN A 130 -13.48 -29.60 -10.84
C ASN A 130 -12.64 -30.56 -9.99
N LYS A 131 -11.35 -30.30 -9.79
CA LYS A 131 -10.53 -31.10 -8.88
C LYS A 131 -10.83 -30.75 -7.43
N ASP A 132 -11.25 -31.75 -6.65
CA ASP A 132 -11.31 -31.72 -5.17
C ASP A 132 -9.88 -31.56 -4.62
N THR A 133 -9.36 -30.34 -4.68
CA THR A 133 -8.01 -29.99 -4.25
C THR A 133 -8.04 -28.67 -3.49
N ASP A 134 -6.98 -28.42 -2.73
CA ASP A 134 -6.80 -27.15 -2.02
C ASP A 134 -6.91 -25.94 -2.96
N PRO A 135 -7.25 -24.74 -2.43
CA PRO A 135 -7.30 -23.52 -3.21
C PRO A 135 -6.00 -23.30 -3.97
N GLN A 136 -6.12 -23.03 -5.27
CA GLN A 136 -4.98 -22.71 -6.11
C GLN A 136 -4.71 -21.20 -6.07
N PHE A 137 -3.43 -20.83 -5.94
CA PHE A 137 -3.01 -19.45 -5.80
C PHE A 137 -1.85 -19.13 -6.73
N LEU A 138 -1.95 -17.97 -7.36
CA LEU A 138 -0.88 -17.32 -8.09
C LEU A 138 -0.80 -15.87 -7.63
N SER A 139 0.39 -15.39 -7.34
CA SER A 139 0.62 -13.96 -7.13
C SER A 139 2.03 -13.59 -7.51
N GLY A 140 2.18 -12.37 -8.03
CA GLY A 140 3.48 -11.76 -8.23
C GLY A 140 3.54 -10.41 -7.52
N TYR A 141 4.77 -10.06 -7.17
CA TYR A 141 5.14 -8.79 -6.57
C TYR A 141 6.38 -8.26 -7.29
N GLY A 142 6.34 -6.98 -7.65
CA GLY A 142 7.47 -6.25 -8.19
C GLY A 142 7.64 -4.93 -7.46
N LEU A 143 8.87 -4.65 -7.03
CA LEU A 143 9.34 -3.34 -6.59
C LEU A 143 10.47 -2.91 -7.51
N ILE A 144 10.29 -1.77 -8.16
CA ILE A 144 11.27 -1.20 -9.07
C ILE A 144 11.68 0.19 -8.60
N LEU A 145 12.89 0.58 -8.98
CA LEU A 145 13.41 1.94 -8.90
C LEU A 145 13.30 2.58 -10.28
N LEU A 146 12.58 3.69 -10.34
CA LEU A 146 12.44 4.56 -11.51
C LEU A 146 13.16 5.88 -11.19
N ILE A 147 13.95 6.38 -12.13
CA ILE A 147 14.63 7.66 -11.99
C ILE A 147 14.08 8.58 -13.08
N ASP A 148 13.42 9.66 -12.68
CA ASP A 148 12.97 10.68 -13.62
C ASP A 148 14.22 11.32 -14.29
N PRO A 149 14.33 11.26 -15.63
CA PRO A 149 15.55 11.64 -16.32
C PRO A 149 15.83 13.14 -16.24
N ASP A 150 14.82 13.98 -16.06
CA ASP A 150 14.95 15.44 -16.07
C ASP A 150 15.24 15.98 -14.67
N SER A 151 14.38 15.66 -13.70
CA SER A 151 14.46 16.10 -12.30
C SER A 151 15.41 15.27 -11.44
N LYS A 152 15.81 14.07 -11.89
CA LYS A 152 16.60 13.09 -11.13
C LYS A 152 15.93 12.53 -9.88
N ILE A 153 14.63 12.77 -9.72
CA ILE A 153 13.86 12.22 -8.61
C ILE A 153 13.85 10.69 -8.71
N GLU A 154 14.23 10.04 -7.62
CA GLU A 154 14.21 8.59 -7.48
C GLU A 154 12.89 8.12 -6.84
N CYS A 155 12.07 7.42 -7.63
CA CYS A 155 10.80 6.88 -7.18
C CYS A 155 10.84 5.35 -7.09
N LEU A 156 10.13 4.82 -6.11
CA LEU A 156 9.82 3.40 -6.04
C LEU A 156 8.42 3.17 -6.61
N LEU A 157 8.30 2.21 -7.53
CA LEU A 157 7.00 1.74 -8.00
C LEU A 157 6.83 0.28 -7.58
N LYS A 158 5.72 0.03 -6.89
CA LYS A 158 5.31 -1.30 -6.45
C LYS A 158 4.11 -1.74 -7.26
N THR A 159 4.21 -2.89 -7.90
CA THR A 159 3.10 -3.58 -8.54
C THR A 159 2.90 -4.94 -7.90
N ARG A 160 1.65 -5.36 -7.75
CA ARG A 160 1.30 -6.70 -7.28
C ARG A 160 0.06 -7.20 -7.99
N TYR A 161 -0.05 -8.51 -8.13
CA TYR A 161 -1.27 -9.17 -8.58
C TYR A 161 -1.51 -10.45 -7.80
N SER A 162 -2.76 -10.88 -7.75
CA SER A 162 -3.18 -12.09 -7.06
C SER A 162 -4.36 -12.72 -7.80
N ILE A 163 -4.28 -14.01 -8.04
CA ILE A 163 -5.33 -14.86 -8.56
C ILE A 163 -5.52 -16.00 -7.55
N LYS A 164 -6.71 -16.08 -6.98
CA LYS A 164 -7.12 -17.16 -6.07
C LYS A 164 -8.29 -17.89 -6.68
N CYS A 165 -8.16 -19.21 -6.80
CA CYS A 165 -9.20 -20.08 -7.33
C CYS A 165 -9.57 -21.12 -6.28
N TRP A 166 -10.83 -21.12 -5.88
CA TRP A 166 -11.41 -22.17 -5.04
C TRP A 166 -12.21 -23.10 -5.94
N PRO A 167 -11.87 -24.39 -6.01
CA PRO A 167 -12.63 -25.33 -6.80
C PRO A 167 -14.03 -25.56 -6.21
N LYS A 168 -14.87 -26.23 -6.98
CA LYS A 168 -16.18 -26.69 -6.53
C LYS A 168 -15.97 -27.77 -5.47
N ASN A 169 -16.53 -27.61 -4.27
CA ASN A 169 -16.52 -28.65 -3.25
C ASN A 169 -17.92 -29.22 -3.08
N VAL A 170 -18.03 -30.51 -2.77
CA VAL A 170 -19.29 -31.14 -2.35
C VAL A 170 -19.14 -31.54 -0.89
N ASN A 171 -20.02 -31.04 -0.02
CA ASN A 171 -20.01 -31.48 1.37
C ASN A 171 -20.54 -32.91 1.52
N GLU A 172 -20.37 -33.52 2.69
CA GLU A 172 -20.82 -34.89 2.99
C GLU A 172 -22.33 -35.11 2.78
N GLU A 173 -23.12 -34.03 2.78
CA GLU A 173 -24.57 -34.03 2.52
C GLU A 173 -24.93 -33.94 1.03
N GLY A 174 -23.95 -33.94 0.12
CA GLY A 174 -24.16 -33.82 -1.32
C GLY A 174 -24.48 -32.40 -1.81
N LYS A 175 -24.41 -31.38 -0.94
CA LYS A 175 -24.56 -29.97 -1.33
C LYS A 175 -23.21 -29.44 -1.85
N GLY A 176 -23.19 -29.02 -3.11
CA GLY A 176 -22.03 -28.43 -3.74
C GLY A 176 -21.92 -26.91 -3.49
N THR A 177 -20.75 -26.41 -3.11
CA THR A 177 -20.39 -25.00 -3.27
C THR A 177 -19.92 -24.74 -4.70
N ALA A 178 -20.32 -23.62 -5.30
CA ALA A 178 -19.81 -23.24 -6.61
C ALA A 178 -18.31 -22.91 -6.52
N ALA A 179 -17.57 -23.20 -7.59
CA ALA A 179 -16.21 -22.71 -7.74
C ALA A 179 -16.21 -21.17 -7.72
N SER A 180 -15.18 -20.57 -7.15
CA SER A 180 -15.07 -19.11 -7.07
C SER A 180 -13.66 -18.64 -7.41
N ILE A 181 -13.58 -17.44 -7.99
CA ILE A 181 -12.32 -16.80 -8.36
C ILE A 181 -12.28 -15.41 -7.73
N SER A 182 -11.13 -15.07 -7.16
CA SER A 182 -10.77 -13.72 -6.73
C SER A 182 -9.54 -13.26 -7.51
N LEU A 183 -9.64 -12.06 -8.06
CA LEU A 183 -8.63 -11.41 -8.88
C LEU A 183 -8.32 -10.06 -8.26
N SER A 184 -7.05 -9.73 -8.08
CA SER A 184 -6.66 -8.38 -7.73
C SER A 184 -5.35 -7.96 -8.37
N THR A 185 -5.23 -6.68 -8.65
CA THR A 185 -3.97 -6.03 -8.98
C THR A 185 -3.93 -4.65 -8.36
N GLN A 186 -2.75 -4.23 -7.95
CA GLN A 186 -2.55 -2.90 -7.41
C GLN A 186 -1.17 -2.39 -7.82
N THR A 187 -1.11 -1.14 -8.20
CA THR A 187 0.13 -0.42 -8.47
C THR A 187 0.15 0.91 -7.74
N SER A 188 1.27 1.20 -7.11
CA SER A 188 1.49 2.42 -6.33
C SER A 188 2.90 2.95 -6.55
N ILE A 189 3.07 4.26 -6.43
CA ILE A 189 4.36 4.95 -6.52
C ILE A 189 4.62 5.77 -5.25
N GLY A 190 5.88 6.13 -5.02
CA GLY A 190 6.26 7.10 -4.01
C GLY A 190 7.75 7.37 -4.08
N ASN A 191 8.19 8.43 -3.43
CA ASN A 191 9.61 8.74 -3.39
C ASN A 191 10.40 7.73 -2.57
N ARG A 192 11.63 7.50 -3.04
CA ARG A 192 12.63 6.78 -2.26
C ARG A 192 13.13 7.63 -1.09
N TYR A 193 13.30 8.93 -1.33
CA TYR A 193 13.67 9.90 -0.31
C TYR A 193 12.45 10.38 0.49
N TYR A 194 12.58 10.47 1.81
CA TYR A 194 11.57 11.03 2.69
C TYR A 194 12.20 11.56 3.98
N LEU A 195 11.47 12.40 4.74
CA LEU A 195 11.94 12.85 6.05
C LEU A 195 11.40 11.95 7.15
N HIS A 196 12.24 11.57 8.10
CA HIS A 196 11.88 10.68 9.18
C HIS A 196 12.29 11.22 10.55
N GLY A 197 11.41 11.07 11.54
CA GLY A 197 11.73 11.29 12.94
C GLY A 197 10.84 10.49 13.88
N ILE A 198 11.16 10.59 15.16
CA ILE A 198 10.48 9.86 16.23
C ILE A 198 9.99 10.86 17.27
N ARG A 199 8.80 10.61 17.80
CA ARG A 199 8.20 11.41 18.86
C ARG A 199 7.67 10.53 19.97
N ASN A 200 7.99 10.86 21.21
CA ASN A 200 7.51 10.14 22.39
C ASN A 200 6.47 11.00 23.14
N PRO A 201 5.15 10.87 22.85
CA PRO A 201 4.12 11.60 23.59
C PRO A 201 4.01 11.16 25.06
N SER A 202 4.56 9.99 25.41
CA SER A 202 4.70 9.54 26.79
C SER A 202 5.89 8.57 26.91
N PRO A 203 6.36 8.22 28.13
CA PRO A 203 7.48 7.30 28.31
C PRO A 203 7.29 5.88 27.75
N LYS A 204 6.04 5.47 27.47
CA LYS A 204 5.70 4.11 27.00
C LYS A 204 5.28 4.08 25.53
N GLU A 205 5.17 5.23 24.88
CA GLU A 205 4.53 5.34 23.58
C GLU A 205 5.47 6.08 22.64
N THR A 206 5.71 5.49 21.47
CA THR A 206 6.61 6.03 20.45
C THR A 206 5.85 6.10 19.14
N LEU A 207 5.81 7.31 18.57
CA LEU A 207 5.24 7.59 17.26
C LEU A 207 6.38 7.72 16.26
N LYS A 208 6.29 6.99 15.14
CA LYS A 208 7.15 7.21 13.99
C LYS A 208 6.47 8.20 13.06
N ILE A 209 7.19 9.22 12.64
CA ILE A 209 6.67 10.30 11.80
C ILE A 209 7.49 10.37 10.54
N ASN A 210 6.81 10.38 9.41
CA ASN A 210 7.40 10.57 8.10
C ASN A 210 6.75 11.78 7.43
N VAL A 211 7.52 12.60 6.74
CA VAL A 211 6.98 13.57 5.76
C VAL A 211 7.20 12.99 4.38
N LEU A 212 6.11 12.82 3.65
CA LEU A 212 6.07 12.21 2.33
C LEU A 212 5.80 13.32 1.31
N ASP A 213 6.70 13.45 0.34
CA ASP A 213 6.50 14.28 -0.84
C ASP A 213 5.38 13.64 -1.69
N TRP A 214 4.16 14.11 -1.48
CA TRP A 214 2.93 13.46 -1.88
C TRP A 214 2.64 13.67 -3.37
N ASN A 215 2.99 14.83 -3.89
CA ASN A 215 2.87 15.17 -5.31
C ASN A 215 4.11 14.73 -6.12
N ILE A 216 5.16 14.24 -5.45
CA ILE A 216 6.37 13.65 -6.03
C ILE A 216 7.15 14.71 -6.83
N ASP A 217 7.23 15.94 -6.33
CA ASP A 217 7.91 17.06 -6.99
C ASP A 217 9.36 17.30 -6.52
N GLY A 218 9.79 16.56 -5.50
CA GLY A 218 11.12 16.63 -4.89
C GLY A 218 11.25 17.66 -3.78
N VAL A 219 10.18 18.38 -3.42
CA VAL A 219 10.20 19.52 -2.50
C VAL A 219 9.10 19.42 -1.45
N PHE A 220 9.47 19.42 -0.17
CA PHE A 220 8.49 19.35 0.92
C PHE A 220 7.69 20.66 1.10
N ASN A 221 6.40 20.66 0.74
CA ASN A 221 5.52 21.82 0.72
C ASN A 221 4.05 21.52 1.15
N ASP A 222 3.14 22.48 0.97
CA ASP A 222 1.75 22.39 1.44
C ASP A 222 0.90 21.31 0.72
N GLU A 223 1.38 20.75 -0.39
CA GLU A 223 0.74 19.63 -1.10
C GLU A 223 1.06 18.27 -0.47
N ASP A 224 1.98 18.24 0.50
CA ASP A 224 2.52 17.03 1.08
C ASP A 224 1.80 16.53 2.31
N MET A 225 2.16 15.32 2.71
CA MET A 225 1.50 14.59 3.77
C MET A 225 2.48 14.18 4.87
N VAL A 226 2.05 14.36 6.11
CA VAL A 226 2.69 13.79 7.28
C VAL A 226 2.03 12.43 7.58
N GLN A 227 2.83 11.37 7.56
CA GLN A 227 2.43 10.05 7.99
C GLN A 227 2.87 9.79 9.44
N ILE A 228 1.92 9.46 10.31
CA ILE A 228 2.19 9.03 11.68
C ILE A 228 1.81 7.55 11.82
N TYR A 229 2.77 6.72 12.23
CA TYR A 229 2.52 5.31 12.53
C TYR A 229 2.21 5.09 14.02
N TYR A 230 1.02 4.57 14.29
CA TYR A 230 0.61 4.08 15.61
C TYR A 230 -0.36 2.90 15.46
N GLY A 231 0.17 1.67 15.43
CA GLY A 231 -0.59 0.46 15.09
C GLY A 231 -1.01 0.36 13.62
N LYS A 232 -1.26 1.50 12.97
CA LYS A 232 -1.49 1.69 11.53
C LYS A 232 -0.96 3.05 11.08
N ASN A 233 -0.89 3.25 9.77
CA ASN A 233 -0.55 4.56 9.19
C ASN A 233 -1.73 5.51 9.27
N HIS A 234 -1.48 6.73 9.75
CA HIS A 234 -2.40 7.87 9.70
C HIS A 234 -1.77 8.96 8.83
N LEU A 235 -2.52 9.54 7.91
CA LEU A 235 -2.06 10.59 7.01
C LEU A 235 -2.73 11.92 7.37
N PHE A 236 -1.92 12.97 7.47
CA PHE A 236 -2.36 14.32 7.78
C PHE A 236 -1.74 15.30 6.77
N PRO A 237 -2.43 16.38 6.39
CA PRO A 237 -1.87 17.34 5.47
C PRO A 237 -0.76 18.16 6.13
N LEU A 238 0.32 18.44 5.39
CA LEU A 238 1.39 19.32 5.83
C LEU A 238 0.94 20.79 5.71
N ASN A 239 1.38 21.63 6.65
CA ASN A 239 1.12 23.07 6.72
C ASN A 239 -0.37 23.48 6.69
N LYS A 240 -1.29 22.53 6.86
CA LYS A 240 -2.74 22.73 6.87
C LYS A 240 -3.34 22.24 8.18
N LYS A 241 -4.44 22.88 8.56
CA LYS A 241 -5.20 22.47 9.74
C LYS A 241 -5.93 21.15 9.47
N PHE A 242 -5.97 20.29 10.48
CA PHE A 242 -6.77 19.06 10.47
C PHE A 242 -7.32 18.77 11.86
N LYS A 243 -8.36 17.93 11.92
CA LYS A 243 -9.01 17.53 13.17
C LYS A 243 -8.73 16.06 13.46
N LEU A 244 -8.48 15.75 14.73
CA LEU A 244 -8.23 14.39 15.21
C LEU A 244 -9.18 14.05 16.36
N GLY A 245 -9.78 12.86 16.30
CA GLY A 245 -10.82 12.42 17.24
C GLY A 245 -12.23 12.86 16.83
N SER A 246 -13.20 12.57 17.69
CA SER A 246 -14.64 12.81 17.45
C SER A 246 -15.33 13.42 18.67
N GLY A 247 -16.43 14.14 18.42
CA GLY A 247 -17.23 14.81 19.46
C GLY A 247 -16.42 15.80 20.29
N ASP A 248 -16.71 15.87 21.59
CA ASP A 248 -16.08 16.80 22.53
C ASP A 248 -14.57 16.54 22.75
N LYS A 249 -14.06 15.41 22.28
CA LYS A 249 -12.63 15.05 22.35
C LYS A 249 -11.86 15.38 21.07
N GLN A 250 -12.54 15.95 20.06
CA GLN A 250 -11.90 16.37 18.83
C GLN A 250 -10.94 17.54 19.11
N LYS A 251 -9.71 17.43 18.61
CA LYS A 251 -8.68 18.46 18.72
C LYS A 251 -8.28 18.90 17.32
N GLU A 252 -8.06 20.19 17.11
CA GLU A 252 -7.51 20.71 15.86
C GLU A 252 -5.99 20.86 15.99
N TYR A 253 -5.28 20.55 14.91
CA TYR A 253 -3.83 20.61 14.84
C TYR A 253 -3.39 21.21 13.51
N VAL A 254 -2.17 21.78 13.49
CA VAL A 254 -1.41 22.10 12.28
C VAL A 254 0.01 21.56 12.44
N MET A 255 0.56 21.02 11.36
CA MET A 255 1.92 20.49 11.30
C MET A 255 2.75 21.34 10.36
N ASN A 256 3.65 22.16 10.90
CA ASN A 256 4.47 23.07 10.11
C ASN A 256 5.90 22.54 9.97
N LEU A 257 6.36 22.34 8.75
CA LEU A 257 7.73 21.96 8.47
C LEU A 257 8.61 23.21 8.35
N LYS A 258 9.78 23.19 8.99
CA LYS A 258 10.82 24.20 8.80
C LYS A 258 12.15 23.49 8.53
N GLN A 259 12.92 24.02 7.59
CA GLN A 259 14.31 23.63 7.41
C GLN A 259 15.15 24.29 8.51
N ASP A 260 16.01 23.51 9.17
CA ASP A 260 16.71 23.92 10.40
C ASP A 260 18.21 24.20 10.16
N ASP A 261 18.78 23.75 9.04
CA ASP A 261 20.16 24.03 8.67
C ASP A 261 20.30 24.64 7.26
N GLU A 262 21.37 25.43 7.10
CA GLU A 262 21.76 26.03 5.81
C GLU A 262 22.14 24.97 4.77
N GLU A 263 22.51 23.76 5.22
CA GLU A 263 22.86 22.61 4.38
C GLU A 263 21.63 21.81 3.88
N GLY A 264 20.43 22.05 4.44
CA GLY A 264 19.18 21.41 4.01
C GLY A 264 19.02 19.93 4.36
N ASN A 265 19.75 19.45 5.36
CA ASN A 265 19.75 18.06 5.78
C ASN A 265 18.92 17.81 7.04
N LYS A 266 18.52 18.87 7.75
CA LYS A 266 17.71 18.78 8.96
C LYS A 266 16.45 19.62 8.85
N TYR A 267 15.35 19.00 9.28
CA TYR A 267 14.05 19.65 9.32
C TYR A 267 13.44 19.52 10.72
N ILE A 268 12.71 20.55 11.14
CA ILE A 268 11.88 20.51 12.35
C ILE A 268 10.42 20.53 11.94
N LEU A 269 9.69 19.49 12.34
CA LEU A 269 8.24 19.47 12.27
C LEU A 269 7.64 19.98 13.58
N ASN A 270 6.97 21.12 13.50
CA ASN A 270 6.25 21.72 14.62
C ASN A 270 4.78 21.30 14.56
N ILE A 271 4.35 20.47 15.50
CA ILE A 271 2.95 20.06 15.64
C ILE A 271 2.31 20.96 16.69
N ASN A 272 1.35 21.80 16.29
CA ASN A 272 0.70 22.74 17.19
C ASN A 272 -0.79 22.43 17.27
N LYS A 273 -1.33 22.32 18.48
CA LYS A 273 -2.77 22.31 18.70
C LYS A 273 -3.33 23.71 18.41
N THR A 274 -4.28 23.79 17.50
CA THR A 274 -5.02 25.03 17.23
C THR A 274 -6.32 25.00 18.04
N GLN A 275 -6.70 26.15 18.61
CA GLN A 275 -7.85 26.27 19.51
C GLN A 275 -9.16 25.87 18.82
#